data_AF-A0A971SD00-F1
#
_entry.id   AF-A0A971SD00-F1
#
_cell.length_a   1.000
_cell.length_b   1.000
_cell.length_c   1.000
_cell.angle_alpha   90.00
_cell.angle_beta   90.00
_cell.angle_gamma   90.00
#
_symmetry.space_group_name_H-M   'P 1'
#
loop_
_entity.id
_entity.type
_entity.pdbx_description
1 polymer ?
#
loop_
_entity_poly.entity_id
_entity_poly.type
_entity_poly.pdbx_seq_one_letter_code
_entity_poly.pdbx_strand_id
1 'polypeptide(L)'
;MNLRRFLGLLSTAVYLLLIGIGPINSWDQSLLAERINCEDGEEFIVDGNIVVESVIPLVENEKIIVDSNSFRLLYYRDDQLVKSYPVAIGTPKTPSPIGEWKVIHKGGSWGGGFGARWLGINVPWGIYGIHGTNKPGSIGSRSSHGCIRMYNQHVTELYKMVKVGTPVFIRGNPPRVSLRKEFQIKATGKDVLLLQFALRKAGFDPGMADARYGSGTELAVSRVQAFYGLAVTGKTTLNEQYLLGLR
;
A
#
# COMPACT_ATOMS: atom_id res chain seq x y z
N MET A 1 -21.57 36.79 12.65
CA MET A 1 -22.04 37.89 11.76
C MET A 1 -20.79 38.66 11.32
N ASN A 2 -20.39 38.88 10.07
CA ASN A 2 -20.88 38.69 8.69
C ASN A 2 -19.59 38.64 7.80
N LEU A 3 -19.33 37.65 6.94
CA LEU A 3 -19.74 37.44 5.53
C LEU A 3 -19.66 38.65 4.55
N ARG A 4 -18.75 38.55 3.54
CA ARG A 4 -18.83 38.93 2.09
C ARG A 4 -17.41 38.92 1.47
N ARG A 5 -16.99 37.96 0.63
CA ARG A 5 -17.25 37.65 -0.80
C ARG A 5 -16.53 38.56 -1.85
N PHE A 6 -15.62 37.91 -2.59
CA PHE A 6 -15.39 37.91 -4.06
C PHE A 6 -14.48 38.92 -4.80
N LEU A 7 -13.80 38.35 -5.82
CA LEU A 7 -12.99 38.89 -6.94
C LEU A 7 -11.49 39.06 -6.64
N GLY A 8 -10.53 38.56 -7.42
CA GLY A 8 -10.53 37.85 -8.70
C GLY A 8 -9.07 37.57 -9.09
N LEU A 9 -8.85 36.47 -9.83
CA LEU A 9 -7.57 36.10 -10.46
C LEU A 9 -6.95 37.27 -11.23
N LEU A 10 -5.64 37.50 -11.10
CA LEU A 10 -4.74 37.82 -12.22
C LEU A 10 -3.29 38.02 -11.76
N SER A 11 -2.39 37.42 -12.54
CA SER A 11 -1.04 37.90 -12.86
C SER A 11 0.12 37.51 -11.95
N THR A 12 0.53 36.24 -12.06
CA THR A 12 1.92 35.78 -11.90
C THR A 12 2.82 36.17 -13.09
N ALA A 13 2.61 37.34 -13.71
CA ALA A 13 3.40 37.82 -14.84
C ALA A 13 4.40 38.92 -14.43
N VAL A 14 5.10 38.72 -13.32
CA VAL A 14 6.24 39.57 -12.93
C VAL A 14 7.37 38.66 -12.47
N TYR A 15 8.03 37.97 -13.41
CA TYR A 15 9.44 37.57 -13.28
C TYR A 15 10.02 37.05 -14.61
N LEU A 16 9.81 37.76 -15.73
CA LEU A 16 10.56 37.52 -16.98
C LEU A 16 10.94 38.86 -17.62
N LEU A 17 11.91 39.54 -17.00
CA LEU A 17 12.56 40.69 -17.63
C LEU A 17 14.06 40.72 -17.27
N LEU A 18 14.82 39.71 -17.72
CA LEU A 18 16.29 39.68 -17.64
C LEU A 18 16.98 39.04 -18.86
N ILE A 19 16.36 39.06 -20.04
CA ILE A 19 17.03 38.76 -21.31
C ILE A 19 16.33 39.57 -22.39
N GLY A 20 17.00 40.61 -22.89
CA GLY A 20 16.45 41.61 -23.80
C GLY A 20 16.06 41.04 -25.17
N ILE A 21 14.83 40.55 -25.29
CA ILE A 21 14.20 40.16 -26.55
C ILE A 21 12.99 41.08 -26.73
N GLY A 22 12.95 41.82 -27.85
CA GLY A 22 11.83 42.69 -28.20
C GLY A 22 10.53 41.91 -28.46
N PRO A 23 9.39 42.61 -28.62
CA PRO A 23 8.10 41.94 -28.83
C PRO A 23 8.09 41.19 -30.17
N ILE A 24 8.04 39.87 -30.12
CA ILE A 24 7.91 39.01 -31.30
C ILE A 24 6.41 38.90 -31.64
N ASN A 25 5.99 39.66 -32.65
CA ASN A 25 4.70 39.51 -33.31
C ASN A 25 4.88 38.65 -34.56
N SER A 26 4.77 37.33 -34.44
CA SER A 26 4.32 36.40 -35.49
C SER A 26 4.52 34.97 -34.98
N TRP A 27 3.44 34.30 -34.63
CA TRP A 27 3.48 32.89 -34.28
C TRP A 27 3.64 32.08 -35.58
N ASP A 28 4.88 31.69 -35.87
CA ASP A 28 5.17 30.63 -36.83
C ASP A 28 4.62 29.32 -36.25
N GLN A 29 3.56 28.79 -36.86
CA GLN A 29 2.90 27.56 -36.42
C GLN A 29 3.70 26.29 -36.76
N SER A 30 4.88 26.40 -37.37
CA SER A 30 5.69 25.23 -37.74
C SER A 30 6.52 24.62 -36.59
N LEU A 31 6.55 25.26 -35.41
CA LEU A 31 7.37 24.82 -34.26
C LEU A 31 6.61 24.16 -33.10
N LEU A 32 5.28 23.98 -33.18
CA LEU A 32 4.46 23.41 -32.09
C LEU A 32 4.32 21.88 -32.10
N ALA A 33 5.18 21.16 -32.83
CA ALA A 33 5.14 19.70 -32.88
C ALA A 33 6.41 19.08 -32.31
N GLU A 34 6.76 19.41 -31.07
CA GLU A 34 7.67 18.56 -30.31
C GLU A 34 6.87 17.36 -29.79
N ARG A 35 6.84 16.30 -30.61
CA ARG A 35 6.20 15.02 -30.30
C ARG A 35 6.92 14.38 -29.12
N ILE A 36 6.36 14.47 -27.92
CA ILE A 36 6.75 13.61 -26.80
C ILE A 36 6.11 12.24 -27.03
N ASN A 37 6.88 11.29 -27.58
CA ASN A 37 6.45 9.90 -27.68
C ASN A 37 6.67 9.21 -26.32
N CYS A 38 5.58 8.85 -25.64
CA CYS A 38 5.61 7.87 -24.54
C CYS A 38 5.31 6.46 -25.11
N GLU A 39 5.95 5.43 -24.56
CA GLU A 39 5.99 4.06 -25.11
C GLU A 39 4.64 3.30 -25.15
N ASP A 40 3.54 3.90 -24.68
CA ASP A 40 2.25 3.21 -24.51
C ASP A 40 1.16 3.63 -25.52
N GLY A 41 1.49 4.42 -26.55
CA GLY A 41 0.61 4.67 -27.69
C GLY A 41 -0.65 5.51 -27.40
N GLU A 42 -0.71 6.24 -26.28
CA GLU A 42 -1.77 7.24 -26.05
C GLU A 42 -1.39 8.60 -26.67
N GLU A 43 -2.20 9.05 -27.63
CA GLU A 43 -2.10 10.39 -28.21
C GLU A 43 -2.93 11.39 -27.39
N PHE A 44 -2.31 12.49 -26.95
CA PHE A 44 -3.02 13.65 -26.40
C PHE A 44 -2.96 14.82 -27.40
N ILE A 45 -4.12 15.21 -27.94
CA ILE A 45 -4.28 16.43 -28.74
C ILE A 45 -4.84 17.53 -27.85
N VAL A 46 -4.12 18.65 -27.71
CA VAL A 46 -4.59 19.83 -26.96
C VAL A 46 -5.11 20.89 -27.91
N ASP A 47 -6.35 20.74 -28.34
CA ASP A 47 -7.12 21.78 -29.04
C ASP A 47 -8.06 22.46 -28.05
N GLY A 48 -7.57 23.49 -27.34
CA GLY A 48 -8.31 24.68 -26.84
C GLY A 48 -9.64 24.56 -26.07
N ASN A 49 -10.24 23.39 -25.90
CA ASN A 49 -11.46 23.08 -25.18
C ASN A 49 -11.50 21.57 -24.94
N ILE A 50 -10.69 21.11 -23.99
CA ILE A 50 -10.77 19.72 -23.55
C ILE A 50 -11.80 19.64 -22.42
N VAL A 51 -13.01 19.19 -22.76
CA VAL A 51 -13.89 18.53 -21.78
C VAL A 51 -13.41 17.09 -21.67
N VAL A 52 -12.44 16.81 -20.79
CA VAL A 52 -12.31 15.44 -20.28
C VAL A 52 -13.30 15.36 -19.13
N GLU A 53 -14.56 15.03 -19.43
CA GLU A 53 -15.30 14.26 -18.45
C GLU A 53 -14.68 12.86 -18.50
N SER A 54 -13.51 12.75 -17.89
CA SER A 54 -12.84 11.49 -17.71
C SER A 54 -13.75 10.72 -16.78
N VAL A 55 -14.61 9.89 -17.35
CA VAL A 55 -15.14 8.74 -16.61
C VAL A 55 -13.98 7.74 -16.50
N ILE A 56 -12.85 8.18 -15.93
CA ILE A 56 -11.97 7.28 -15.20
C ILE A 56 -12.93 6.77 -14.13
N PRO A 57 -13.29 5.47 -14.13
CA PRO A 57 -13.99 4.92 -13.00
C PRO A 57 -13.10 5.30 -11.82
N LEU A 58 -13.59 6.13 -10.89
CA LEU A 58 -12.94 6.33 -9.61
C LEU A 58 -12.61 4.91 -9.16
N VAL A 59 -11.34 4.54 -9.23
CA VAL A 59 -10.92 3.19 -8.88
C VAL A 59 -11.32 3.11 -7.43
N GLU A 60 -12.43 2.42 -7.13
CA GLU A 60 -12.99 2.42 -5.78
C GLU A 60 -11.85 2.07 -4.84
N ASN A 61 -11.46 3.04 -4.01
CA ASN A 61 -10.26 2.92 -3.20
C ASN A 61 -10.65 2.16 -1.94
N GLU A 62 -10.87 0.86 -2.12
CA GLU A 62 -11.26 -0.05 -1.07
C GLU A 62 -10.04 -0.59 -0.34
N LYS A 63 -10.11 -0.65 0.99
CA LYS A 63 -9.06 -1.27 1.80
C LYS A 63 -9.62 -1.89 3.07
N ILE A 64 -8.95 -2.94 3.51
CA ILE A 64 -9.20 -3.58 4.80
C ILE A 64 -8.06 -3.21 5.74
N ILE A 65 -8.38 -2.78 6.95
CA ILE A 65 -7.40 -2.58 8.03
C ILE A 65 -7.78 -3.52 9.17
N VAL A 66 -6.86 -4.38 9.58
CA VAL A 66 -6.99 -5.20 10.78
C VAL A 66 -6.09 -4.62 11.86
N ASP A 67 -6.67 -4.18 12.96
CA ASP A 67 -5.93 -3.74 14.14
C ASP A 67 -5.90 -4.88 15.17
N SER A 68 -4.70 -5.43 15.37
CA SER A 68 -4.49 -6.54 16.29
C SER A 68 -4.51 -6.14 17.77
N ASN A 69 -4.46 -4.85 18.10
CA ASN A 69 -4.52 -4.36 19.47
C ASN A 69 -5.97 -4.17 19.92
N SER A 70 -6.83 -3.65 19.04
CA SER A 70 -8.26 -3.43 19.33
C SER A 70 -9.17 -4.58 18.91
N PHE A 71 -8.63 -5.64 18.30
CA PHE A 71 -9.37 -6.78 17.75
C PHE A 71 -10.47 -6.36 16.77
N ARG A 72 -10.15 -5.40 15.89
CA ARG A 72 -11.09 -4.88 14.89
C ARG A 72 -10.59 -5.08 13.46
N LEU A 73 -11.52 -5.40 12.58
CA LEU A 73 -11.37 -5.28 11.14
C LEU A 73 -12.23 -4.11 10.66
N LEU A 74 -11.61 -3.17 9.97
CA LEU A 74 -12.21 -1.97 9.41
C LEU A 74 -12.20 -2.12 7.89
N TYR A 75 -13.34 -1.87 7.25
CA TYR A 75 -13.45 -1.81 5.80
C TYR A 75 -13.74 -0.37 5.39
N TYR A 76 -12.86 0.15 4.54
CA TYR A 76 -12.93 1.48 3.97
C TYR A 76 -13.23 1.41 2.48
N ARG A 77 -13.96 2.41 1.99
CA ARG A 77 -14.15 2.72 0.58
C ARG A 77 -14.02 4.23 0.43
N ASP A 78 -13.15 4.67 -0.48
CA ASP A 78 -12.89 6.09 -0.75
C ASP A 78 -12.58 6.88 0.53
N ASP A 79 -11.71 6.28 1.35
CA ASP A 79 -11.28 6.77 2.67
C ASP A 79 -12.38 6.96 3.73
N GLN A 80 -13.62 6.57 3.43
CA GLN A 80 -14.70 6.52 4.40
C GLN A 80 -14.78 5.16 5.07
N LEU A 81 -14.93 5.15 6.40
CA LEU A 81 -15.17 3.92 7.16
C LEU A 81 -16.59 3.42 6.89
N VAL A 82 -16.73 2.32 6.15
CA VAL A 82 -18.03 1.75 5.80
C VAL A 82 -18.48 0.75 6.87
N LYS A 83 -17.58 -0.11 7.35
CA LYS A 83 -17.89 -1.17 8.32
C LYS A 83 -16.77 -1.40 9.30
N SER A 84 -17.15 -1.84 10.50
CA SER A 84 -16.23 -2.20 11.58
C SER A 84 -16.70 -3.47 12.27
N TYR A 85 -15.86 -4.50 12.29
CA TYR A 85 -16.20 -5.81 12.81
C TYR A 85 -15.25 -6.23 13.94
N PRO A 86 -15.76 -6.87 15.01
CA PRO A 86 -14.92 -7.56 15.96
C PRO A 86 -14.31 -8.82 15.30
N VAL A 87 -13.05 -9.10 15.59
CA VAL A 87 -12.32 -10.26 15.04
C VAL A 87 -11.54 -11.00 16.12
N ALA A 88 -11.19 -12.27 15.86
CA ALA A 88 -10.12 -12.94 16.59
C ALA A 88 -8.84 -12.96 15.76
N ILE A 89 -7.70 -12.91 16.43
CA ILE A 89 -6.38 -12.93 15.80
C ILE A 89 -5.53 -14.09 16.31
N GLY A 90 -4.34 -14.22 15.76
CA GLY A 90 -3.35 -15.22 16.16
C GLY A 90 -2.95 -15.11 17.63
N THR A 91 -2.67 -16.27 18.24
CA THR A 91 -2.05 -16.32 19.58
C THR A 91 -0.64 -15.73 19.54
N PRO A 92 -0.02 -15.41 20.70
CA PRO A 92 1.39 -15.02 20.74
C PRO A 92 2.34 -16.06 20.11
N LYS A 93 2.01 -17.36 20.20
CA LYS A 93 2.80 -18.46 19.61
C LYS A 93 2.62 -18.54 18.09
N THR A 94 1.44 -18.20 17.59
CA THR A 94 1.06 -18.25 16.17
C THR A 94 0.43 -16.92 15.75
N PRO A 95 1.22 -15.83 15.75
CA PRO A 95 0.69 -14.49 15.56
C PRO A 95 0.13 -14.29 14.16
N SER A 96 -0.83 -13.37 14.05
CA SER A 96 -1.31 -12.91 12.74
C SER A 96 -0.18 -12.21 11.96
N PRO A 97 -0.17 -12.33 10.63
CA PRO A 97 0.89 -11.78 9.81
C PRO A 97 0.74 -10.25 9.74
N ILE A 98 1.41 -9.52 10.64
CA ILE A 98 1.54 -8.06 10.53
C ILE A 98 2.23 -7.73 9.20
N GLY A 99 1.75 -6.73 8.47
CA GLY A 99 2.24 -6.40 7.14
C GLY A 99 1.14 -5.91 6.21
N GLU A 100 1.48 -5.83 4.93
CA GLU A 100 0.64 -5.23 3.89
C GLU A 100 0.40 -6.26 2.79
N TRP A 101 -0.85 -6.73 2.71
CA TRP A 101 -1.25 -7.86 1.90
C TRP A 101 -2.31 -7.46 0.88
N LYS A 102 -2.69 -8.41 0.03
CA LYS A 102 -3.80 -8.31 -0.90
C LYS A 102 -4.65 -9.57 -0.81
N VAL A 103 -5.96 -9.41 -0.98
CA VAL A 103 -6.86 -10.55 -1.19
C VAL A 103 -6.52 -11.18 -2.54
N ILE A 104 -6.18 -12.47 -2.55
CA ILE A 104 -5.82 -13.21 -3.77
C ILE A 104 -6.82 -14.30 -4.13
N HIS A 105 -7.67 -14.68 -3.18
CA HIS A 105 -8.61 -15.77 -3.38
C HIS A 105 -9.86 -15.56 -2.51
N LYS A 106 -11.02 -15.88 -3.07
CA LYS A 106 -12.31 -15.84 -2.38
C LYS A 106 -12.96 -17.22 -2.51
N GLY A 107 -13.24 -17.85 -1.37
CA GLY A 107 -13.81 -19.19 -1.30
C GLY A 107 -15.08 -19.26 -0.44
N GLY A 108 -15.90 -20.29 -0.71
CA GLY A 108 -17.02 -20.68 0.14
C GLY A 108 -16.57 -21.47 1.38
N SER A 109 -17.31 -22.51 1.73
CA SER A 109 -16.99 -23.37 2.89
C SER A 109 -15.66 -24.10 2.67
N TRP A 110 -14.58 -23.54 3.21
CA TRP A 110 -13.19 -24.03 3.12
C TRP A 110 -12.89 -25.19 4.10
N GLY A 111 -13.94 -25.74 4.72
CA GLY A 111 -13.88 -26.72 5.81
C GLY A 111 -14.54 -26.20 7.09
N GLY A 112 -14.99 -27.11 7.97
CA GLY A 112 -15.85 -26.77 9.12
C GLY A 112 -15.27 -25.72 10.08
N GLY A 113 -13.94 -25.66 10.24
CA GLY A 113 -13.27 -24.67 11.08
C GLY A 113 -13.22 -23.25 10.51
N PHE A 114 -13.42 -23.09 9.20
CA PHE A 114 -13.30 -21.82 8.49
C PHE A 114 -14.63 -21.07 8.33
N GLY A 115 -15.74 -21.70 8.73
CA GLY A 115 -17.05 -21.09 8.74
C GLY A 115 -17.60 -20.82 7.34
N ALA A 116 -18.40 -19.76 7.22
CA ALA A 116 -19.22 -19.54 6.03
C ALA A 116 -18.45 -19.09 4.77
N ARG A 117 -17.36 -18.34 4.93
CA ARG A 117 -16.58 -17.75 3.83
C ARG A 117 -15.10 -17.67 4.16
N TRP A 118 -14.29 -17.65 3.11
CA TRP A 118 -12.84 -17.52 3.16
C TRP A 118 -12.35 -16.42 2.21
N LEU A 119 -11.48 -15.54 2.71
CA LEU A 119 -10.75 -14.53 1.94
C LEU A 119 -9.24 -14.78 2.15
N GLY A 120 -8.58 -15.40 1.16
CA GLY A 120 -7.16 -15.70 1.22
C GLY A 120 -6.29 -14.48 0.92
N ILE A 121 -5.20 -14.30 1.66
CA ILE A 121 -4.26 -13.19 1.52
C ILE A 121 -2.85 -13.68 1.14
N ASN A 122 -2.08 -12.86 0.42
CA ASN A 122 -0.81 -13.22 -0.23
C ASN A 122 0.45 -13.24 0.66
N VAL A 123 0.35 -13.79 1.86
CA VAL A 123 1.48 -13.90 2.80
C VAL A 123 2.48 -14.94 2.27
N PRO A 124 3.79 -14.63 2.12
CA PRO A 124 4.73 -15.51 1.41
C PRO A 124 5.13 -16.77 2.19
N TRP A 125 4.95 -16.78 3.51
CA TRP A 125 5.41 -17.88 4.37
C TRP A 125 4.30 -18.82 4.84
N GLY A 126 3.10 -18.74 4.27
CA GLY A 126 2.03 -19.67 4.61
C GLY A 126 0.66 -19.27 4.09
N ILE A 127 -0.33 -20.12 4.39
CA ILE A 127 -1.72 -19.90 4.01
C ILE A 127 -2.40 -19.11 5.12
N TYR A 128 -2.78 -17.88 4.82
CA TYR A 128 -3.49 -17.00 5.73
C TYR A 128 -4.73 -16.44 5.08
N GLY A 129 -5.71 -16.09 5.90
CA GLY A 129 -6.95 -15.51 5.42
C GLY A 129 -7.79 -14.86 6.50
N ILE A 130 -8.80 -14.12 6.03
CA ILE A 130 -9.91 -13.61 6.81
C ILE A 130 -11.09 -14.57 6.58
N HIS A 131 -11.63 -15.16 7.63
CA HIS A 131 -12.63 -16.21 7.48
C HIS A 131 -13.64 -16.25 8.63
N GLY A 132 -14.72 -17.01 8.44
CA GLY A 132 -15.72 -17.26 9.47
C GLY A 132 -15.20 -18.13 10.62
N THR A 133 -16.07 -18.63 11.48
CA THR A 133 -15.64 -19.59 12.52
C THR A 133 -16.78 -20.47 13.01
N ASN A 134 -16.43 -21.67 13.45
CA ASN A 134 -17.31 -22.54 14.25
C ASN A 134 -17.14 -22.33 15.77
N LYS A 135 -16.25 -21.42 16.19
CA LYS A 135 -16.00 -21.07 17.60
C LYS A 135 -16.30 -19.58 17.83
N PRO A 136 -17.57 -19.14 17.79
CA PRO A 136 -17.95 -17.73 17.90
C PRO A 136 -17.45 -17.06 19.19
N GLY A 137 -17.33 -17.81 20.30
CA GLY A 137 -16.74 -17.30 21.55
C GLY A 137 -15.26 -16.91 21.47
N SER A 138 -14.56 -17.22 20.36
CA SER A 138 -13.17 -16.78 20.15
C SER A 138 -13.04 -15.35 19.64
N ILE A 139 -14.10 -14.74 19.12
CA ILE A 139 -14.07 -13.37 18.58
C ILE A 139 -13.77 -12.37 19.70
N GLY A 140 -12.91 -11.38 19.43
CA GLY A 140 -12.43 -10.41 20.43
C GLY A 140 -11.21 -10.88 21.24
N SER A 141 -10.51 -11.92 20.79
CA SER A 141 -9.37 -12.50 21.52
C SER A 141 -8.22 -12.98 20.61
N ARG A 142 -7.10 -13.36 21.24
CA ARG A 142 -5.95 -14.01 20.59
C ARG A 142 -6.12 -15.54 20.64
N SER A 143 -6.85 -16.10 19.68
CA SER A 143 -7.35 -17.48 19.74
C SER A 143 -7.21 -18.30 18.44
N SER A 144 -6.54 -17.75 17.42
CA SER A 144 -6.33 -18.42 16.13
C SER A 144 -4.87 -18.86 15.91
N HIS A 145 -4.63 -19.61 14.83
CA HIS A 145 -3.29 -19.97 14.37
C HIS A 145 -2.69 -18.94 13.39
N GLY A 146 -3.14 -17.68 13.46
CA GLY A 146 -2.63 -16.57 12.66
C GLY A 146 -3.68 -15.98 11.72
N CYS A 147 -4.67 -16.75 11.26
CA CYS A 147 -5.78 -16.23 10.47
C CYS A 147 -6.67 -15.26 11.27
N ILE A 148 -7.40 -14.41 10.56
CA ILE A 148 -8.34 -13.46 11.14
C ILE A 148 -9.72 -14.11 11.15
N ARG A 149 -10.26 -14.40 12.33
CA ARG A 149 -11.60 -14.99 12.47
C ARG A 149 -12.66 -13.92 12.61
N MET A 150 -13.79 -14.12 11.98
CA MET A 150 -14.98 -13.29 12.06
C MET A 150 -16.19 -14.15 12.41
N TYR A 151 -17.26 -13.52 12.90
CA TYR A 151 -18.57 -14.17 12.89
C TYR A 151 -19.00 -14.50 11.45
N ASN A 152 -19.70 -15.63 11.27
CA ASN A 152 -20.10 -16.11 9.95
C ASN A 152 -20.96 -15.10 9.18
N GLN A 153 -21.84 -14.37 9.87
CA GLN A 153 -22.65 -13.31 9.28
C GLN A 153 -21.78 -12.14 8.80
N HIS A 154 -20.82 -11.69 9.61
CA HIS A 154 -19.93 -10.58 9.27
C HIS A 154 -19.01 -10.90 8.09
N VAL A 155 -18.40 -12.10 8.06
CA VAL A 155 -17.57 -12.49 6.91
C VAL A 155 -18.41 -12.64 5.64
N THR A 156 -19.68 -13.07 5.75
CA THR A 156 -20.57 -13.19 4.60
C THR A 156 -20.93 -11.82 4.03
N GLU A 157 -21.12 -10.82 4.88
CA GLU A 157 -21.31 -9.42 4.46
C GLU A 157 -20.02 -8.88 3.81
N LEU A 158 -18.88 -8.97 4.50
CA LEU A 158 -17.58 -8.52 3.99
C LEU A 158 -17.23 -9.16 2.64
N TYR A 159 -17.51 -10.46 2.48
CA TYR A 159 -17.26 -11.21 1.26
C TYR A 159 -17.98 -10.63 0.05
N LYS A 160 -19.18 -10.04 0.22
CA LYS A 160 -19.93 -9.43 -0.88
C LYS A 160 -19.32 -8.11 -1.33
N MET A 161 -18.72 -7.36 -0.41
CA MET A 161 -18.16 -6.03 -0.68
C MET A 161 -16.73 -6.10 -1.24
N VAL A 162 -15.89 -6.98 -0.70
CA VAL A 162 -14.45 -7.04 -1.01
C VAL A 162 -14.17 -7.71 -2.35
N LYS A 163 -13.32 -7.11 -3.18
CA LYS A 163 -12.85 -7.68 -4.47
C LYS A 163 -11.50 -8.40 -4.31
N VAL A 164 -11.19 -9.33 -5.22
CA VAL A 164 -9.80 -9.82 -5.35
C VAL A 164 -8.92 -8.63 -5.73
N GLY A 165 -7.73 -8.55 -5.15
CA GLY A 165 -6.81 -7.41 -5.27
C GLY A 165 -6.94 -6.39 -4.13
N THR A 166 -8.04 -6.39 -3.36
CA THR A 166 -8.26 -5.45 -2.25
C THR A 166 -7.08 -5.48 -1.27
N PRO A 167 -6.43 -4.34 -0.99
CA PRO A 167 -5.38 -4.23 0.01
C PRO A 167 -5.87 -4.58 1.42
N VAL A 168 -5.04 -5.30 2.17
CA VAL A 168 -5.27 -5.71 3.55
C VAL A 168 -4.07 -5.31 4.40
N PHE A 169 -4.25 -4.31 5.26
CA PHE A 169 -3.22 -3.82 6.18
C PHE A 169 -3.44 -4.45 7.55
N ILE A 170 -2.52 -5.28 8.02
CA ILE A 170 -2.60 -5.86 9.37
C ILE A 170 -1.60 -5.13 10.26
N ARG A 171 -2.12 -4.36 11.21
CA ARG A 171 -1.38 -3.49 12.13
C ARG A 171 -1.20 -4.15 13.49
N GLY A 172 -0.04 -3.94 14.08
CA GLY A 172 0.32 -4.51 15.37
C GLY A 172 1.82 -4.58 15.59
N ASN A 173 2.20 -5.35 16.60
CA ASN A 173 3.61 -5.61 16.87
C ASN A 173 4.16 -6.62 15.85
N PRO A 174 5.17 -6.24 15.05
CA PRO A 174 5.77 -7.15 14.08
C PRO A 174 6.42 -8.35 14.79
N PRO A 175 6.57 -9.49 14.09
CA PRO A 175 7.14 -10.70 14.68
C PRO A 175 8.61 -10.49 15.04
N ARG A 176 9.04 -11.04 16.18
CA ARG A 176 10.47 -11.15 16.50
C ARG A 176 11.03 -12.34 15.73
N VAL A 177 12.00 -12.08 14.86
CA VAL A 177 12.67 -13.11 14.05
C VAL A 177 14.17 -12.85 13.99
N SER A 178 14.95 -13.91 13.80
CA SER A 178 16.38 -13.76 13.49
C SER A 178 16.53 -13.22 12.07
N LEU A 179 17.40 -12.23 11.90
CA LEU A 179 17.73 -11.68 10.59
C LEU A 179 18.83 -12.51 9.94
N ARG A 180 18.69 -12.76 8.63
CA ARG A 180 19.79 -13.26 7.80
C ARG A 180 20.93 -12.23 7.69
N LYS A 181 22.11 -12.70 7.30
CA LYS A 181 23.30 -11.83 7.15
C LYS A 181 23.19 -10.88 5.96
N GLU A 182 22.57 -11.34 4.87
CA GLU A 182 22.43 -10.58 3.64
C GLU A 182 21.04 -10.78 3.02
N PHE A 183 20.50 -9.72 2.42
CA PHE A 183 19.25 -9.72 1.66
C PHE A 183 19.51 -9.19 0.25
N GLN A 184 18.83 -9.77 -0.74
CA GLN A 184 18.86 -9.30 -2.12
C GLN A 184 17.52 -9.63 -2.80
N ILE A 185 17.34 -9.15 -4.03
CA ILE A 185 16.17 -9.45 -4.87
C ILE A 185 15.83 -10.94 -4.83
N LYS A 186 14.51 -11.24 -4.83
CA LYS A 186 13.89 -12.57 -4.66
C LYS A 186 13.92 -13.12 -3.23
N ALA A 187 14.61 -12.49 -2.28
CA ALA A 187 14.47 -12.86 -0.88
C ALA A 187 13.03 -12.62 -0.41
N THR A 188 12.50 -13.55 0.40
CA THR A 188 11.17 -13.42 1.01
C THR A 188 11.22 -13.80 2.48
N GLY A 189 10.27 -13.31 3.27
CA GLY A 189 10.10 -13.75 4.66
C GLY A 189 9.96 -12.62 5.68
N LYS A 190 9.72 -13.02 6.92
CA LYS A 190 9.42 -12.10 8.04
C LYS A 190 10.55 -11.11 8.33
N ASP A 191 11.80 -11.47 8.04
CA ASP A 191 12.95 -10.59 8.18
C ASP A 191 13.02 -9.54 7.06
N VAL A 192 12.58 -9.85 5.83
CA VAL A 192 12.38 -8.86 4.76
C VAL A 192 11.33 -7.84 5.18
N LEU A 193 10.24 -8.29 5.81
CA LEU A 193 9.22 -7.40 6.34
C LEU A 193 9.79 -6.42 7.37
N LEU A 194 10.62 -6.90 8.30
CA LEU A 194 11.28 -6.04 9.29
C LEU A 194 12.18 -5.01 8.62
N LEU A 195 12.94 -5.42 7.59
CA LEU A 195 13.73 -4.51 6.78
C LEU A 195 12.86 -3.42 6.12
N GLN A 196 11.75 -3.80 5.48
CA GLN A 196 10.84 -2.85 4.85
C GLN A 196 10.27 -1.84 5.87
N PHE A 197 9.88 -2.29 7.06
CA PHE A 197 9.45 -1.37 8.11
C PHE A 197 10.57 -0.44 8.59
N ALA A 198 11.79 -0.95 8.75
CA ALA A 198 12.92 -0.13 9.19
C ALA A 198 13.34 0.91 8.14
N LEU A 199 13.38 0.52 6.87
CA LEU A 199 13.60 1.43 5.73
C LEU A 199 12.58 2.58 5.75
N ARG A 200 11.28 2.23 5.81
CA ARG A 200 10.21 3.23 5.83
C ARG A 200 10.31 4.15 7.05
N LYS A 201 10.62 3.59 8.22
CA LYS A 201 10.83 4.37 9.46
C LYS A 201 12.00 5.34 9.34
N ALA A 202 13.04 4.95 8.60
CA ALA A 202 14.20 5.80 8.31
C ALA A 202 13.96 6.81 7.16
N GLY A 203 12.76 6.86 6.59
CA GLY A 203 12.41 7.79 5.51
C GLY A 203 12.71 7.28 4.10
N PHE A 204 13.13 6.03 3.95
CA PHE A 204 13.39 5.39 2.67
C PHE A 204 12.22 4.47 2.32
N ASP A 205 11.31 4.92 1.46
CA ASP A 205 10.11 4.14 1.13
C ASP A 205 10.46 2.89 0.28
N PRO A 206 10.24 1.66 0.79
CA PRO A 206 10.47 0.43 0.04
C PRO A 206 9.28 0.01 -0.83
N GLY A 207 8.20 0.81 -0.87
CA GLY A 207 6.91 0.38 -1.37
C GLY A 207 6.16 -0.44 -0.30
N MET A 208 5.38 -1.44 -0.72
CA MET A 208 4.58 -2.26 0.20
C MET A 208 5.44 -3.09 1.14
N ALA A 209 5.07 -3.16 2.42
CA ALA A 209 5.66 -4.08 3.39
C ALA A 209 5.04 -5.48 3.24
N ASP A 210 5.31 -6.11 2.10
CA ASP A 210 4.75 -7.38 1.61
C ASP A 210 5.69 -8.58 1.81
N ALA A 211 6.80 -8.35 2.52
CA ALA A 211 7.83 -9.32 2.83
C ALA A 211 8.53 -9.94 1.61
N ARG A 212 8.53 -9.24 0.48
CA ARG A 212 9.24 -9.62 -0.74
C ARG A 212 10.28 -8.56 -1.07
N TYR A 213 11.52 -8.98 -1.25
CA TYR A 213 12.59 -8.10 -1.66
C TYR A 213 12.48 -7.92 -3.18
N GLY A 214 11.71 -6.91 -3.60
CA GLY A 214 11.56 -6.47 -4.98
C GLY A 214 12.39 -5.23 -5.29
N SER A 215 12.11 -4.64 -6.45
CA SER A 215 12.78 -3.42 -6.94
C SER A 215 12.58 -2.20 -6.03
N GLY A 216 11.40 -2.05 -5.41
CA GLY A 216 11.13 -0.97 -4.45
C GLY A 216 12.04 -1.06 -3.22
N THR A 217 12.15 -2.25 -2.64
CA THR A 217 13.06 -2.51 -1.50
C THR A 217 14.53 -2.30 -1.91
N GLU A 218 14.94 -2.82 -3.09
CA GLU A 218 16.29 -2.62 -3.61
C GLU A 218 16.63 -1.14 -3.78
N LEU A 219 15.71 -0.35 -4.38
CA LEU A 219 15.87 1.08 -4.55
C LEU A 219 15.99 1.81 -3.22
N ALA A 220 15.16 1.47 -2.23
CA ALA A 220 15.24 2.04 -0.89
C ALA A 220 16.59 1.75 -0.22
N VAL A 221 17.11 0.52 -0.36
CA VAL A 221 18.42 0.13 0.17
C VAL A 221 19.56 0.86 -0.56
N SER A 222 19.49 0.97 -1.88
CA SER A 222 20.44 1.77 -2.67
C SER A 222 20.46 3.23 -2.23
N ARG A 223 19.31 3.80 -1.87
CA ARG A 223 19.22 5.16 -1.33
C ARG A 223 19.85 5.28 0.06
N VAL A 224 19.65 4.29 0.95
CA VAL A 224 20.36 4.23 2.24
C VAL A 224 21.87 4.19 2.00
N GLN A 225 22.34 3.33 1.11
CA GLN A 225 23.76 3.19 0.78
C GLN A 225 24.35 4.51 0.28
N ALA A 226 23.70 5.14 -0.69
CA ALA A 226 24.13 6.44 -1.22
C ALA A 226 24.14 7.53 -0.13
N PHE A 227 23.10 7.58 0.71
CA PHE A 227 22.97 8.58 1.78
C PHE A 227 24.09 8.49 2.83
N TYR A 228 24.53 7.27 3.16
CA TYR A 228 25.59 7.02 4.14
C TYR A 228 26.99 6.82 3.52
N GLY A 229 27.15 7.04 2.22
CA GLY A 229 28.45 6.93 1.54
C GLY A 229 28.98 5.49 1.42
N LEU A 230 28.08 4.49 1.43
CA LEU A 230 28.42 3.09 1.17
C LEU A 230 28.44 2.80 -0.33
N ALA A 231 29.07 1.69 -0.72
CA ALA A 231 28.94 1.17 -2.08
C ALA A 231 27.47 0.85 -2.40
N VAL A 232 26.96 1.43 -3.49
CA VAL A 232 25.56 1.23 -3.92
C VAL A 232 25.44 -0.11 -4.64
N THR A 233 24.95 -1.11 -3.92
CA THR A 233 24.79 -2.49 -4.41
C THR A 233 23.34 -2.94 -4.51
N GLY A 234 22.42 -2.23 -3.83
CA GLY A 234 21.02 -2.63 -3.69
C GLY A 234 20.82 -3.86 -2.80
N LYS A 235 21.89 -4.46 -2.27
CA LYS A 235 21.85 -5.56 -1.32
C LYS A 235 21.89 -5.03 0.11
N THR A 236 21.15 -5.65 1.01
CA THR A 236 21.22 -5.32 2.44
C THR A 236 22.23 -6.24 3.10
N THR A 237 23.30 -5.68 3.66
CA THR A 237 24.31 -6.40 4.44
C THR A 237 24.14 -6.10 5.93
N LEU A 238 25.15 -6.42 6.75
CA LEU A 238 25.14 -6.05 8.17
C LEU A 238 25.22 -4.54 8.37
N ASN A 239 25.88 -3.79 7.48
CA ASN A 239 26.03 -2.34 7.61
C ASN A 239 24.67 -1.63 7.58
N GLU A 240 23.85 -1.94 6.57
CA GLU A 240 22.50 -1.40 6.44
C GLU A 240 21.62 -1.86 7.60
N GLN A 241 21.77 -3.09 8.08
CA GLN A 241 21.04 -3.56 9.26
C GLN A 241 21.35 -2.75 10.52
N TYR A 242 22.63 -2.42 10.79
CA TYR A 242 23.01 -1.56 11.90
C TYR A 242 22.49 -0.12 11.73
N LEU A 243 22.65 0.46 10.54
CA LEU A 243 22.18 1.81 10.23
C LEU A 243 20.67 1.97 10.40
N LEU A 244 19.91 0.91 10.10
CA LEU A 244 18.45 0.87 10.22
C LEU A 244 17.96 0.45 11.63
N GLY A 245 18.87 0.24 12.58
CA GLY A 245 18.53 -0.16 13.96
C GLY A 245 17.90 -1.55 14.06
N LEU A 246 18.23 -2.43 13.11
CA LEU A 246 17.80 -3.83 13.10
C LEU A 246 18.74 -4.74 13.91
N ARG A 247 19.95 -4.25 14.23
CA ARG A 247 20.99 -4.93 15.00
C ARG A 247 21.69 -3.97 15.95
#